data_AF-A0ABD6FT39-F1
#
_entry.id   AF-A0ABD6FT39-F1
#
_cell.length_a   1.000
_cell.length_b   1.000
_cell.length_c   1.000
_cell.angle_alpha   90.00
_cell.angle_beta   90.00
_cell.angle_gamma   90.00
#
_symmetry.space_group_name_H-M   'P 1'
#
loop_
_entity.id
_entity.type
_entity.pdbx_description
1 polymer ?
#
loop_
_entity_poly.entity_id
_entity_poly.type
_entity_poly.pdbx_seq_one_letter_code
_entity_poly.pdbx_strand_id
1 'polypeptide(L)'
;MNVGDFIQIFVGHAVCGWAIGTTRLRGYITLETEKAIQFRPENGQHTLWIPKRALRKAEGTYCSYNLAQWFGHKGYEAWFIDRYSDVSVIGASR
;
A
#
# COMPACT_ATOMS: atom_id res chain seq x y z
N MET A 1 12.92 -4.52 -5.72
CA MET A 1 12.30 -5.20 -4.57
C MET A 1 12.65 -6.67 -4.73
N ASN A 2 12.58 -7.48 -3.67
CA ASN A 2 12.81 -8.91 -3.73
C ASN A 2 11.57 -9.67 -3.28
N VAL A 3 11.40 -10.90 -3.79
CA VAL A 3 10.39 -11.82 -3.29
C VAL A 3 10.68 -12.16 -1.83
N GLY A 4 9.64 -12.15 -0.99
CA GLY A 4 9.73 -12.33 0.46
C GLY A 4 9.86 -11.01 1.24
N ASP A 5 10.12 -9.88 0.56
CA ASP A 5 10.22 -8.59 1.23
C ASP A 5 8.88 -8.20 1.86
N PHE A 6 8.93 -7.79 3.13
CA PHE A 6 7.83 -7.10 3.78
C PHE A 6 7.80 -5.63 3.33
N ILE A 7 6.62 -5.17 2.91
CA ILE A 7 6.40 -3.80 2.46
C ILE A 7 5.13 -3.21 3.06
N GLN A 8 5.11 -1.88 3.16
CA GLN A 8 3.93 -1.09 3.51
C GLN A 8 3.53 -0.21 2.33
N ILE A 9 2.25 -0.20 1.98
CA ILE A 9 1.69 0.61 0.90
C ILE A 9 0.68 1.59 1.50
N PHE A 10 0.92 2.88 1.31
CA PHE A 10 0.00 3.95 1.66
C PHE A 10 -0.94 4.22 0.49
N VAL A 11 -2.24 4.14 0.74
CA VAL A 11 -3.30 4.49 -0.21
C VAL A 11 -3.81 5.86 0.20
N GLY A 12 -3.65 6.86 -0.67
CA GLY A 12 -3.73 8.26 -0.27
C GLY A 12 -5.11 8.73 0.17
N HIS A 13 -5.13 9.55 1.22
CA HIS A 13 -5.91 10.80 1.31
C HIS A 13 -5.02 11.86 1.96
N ALA A 14 -4.94 13.06 1.37
CA ALA A 14 -4.45 14.24 2.09
C ALA A 14 -5.59 14.72 2.99
N VAL A 15 -5.38 14.67 4.30
CA VAL A 15 -6.29 15.27 5.28
C VAL A 15 -5.50 16.43 5.89
N CYS A 16 -6.14 17.58 5.97
CA CYS A 16 -5.63 18.91 6.37
C CYS A 16 -4.51 18.93 7.43
N GLY A 17 -3.77 20.05 7.52
CA GLY A 17 -2.48 20.27 8.23
C GLY A 17 -2.29 19.85 9.69
N TRP A 18 -3.19 19.06 10.29
CA TRP A 18 -3.13 18.58 11.67
C TRP A 18 -3.40 17.07 11.85
N ALA A 19 -3.81 16.32 10.82
CA ALA A 19 -3.93 14.86 10.87
C ALA A 19 -3.95 14.24 9.47
N ILE A 20 -3.21 13.15 9.22
CA ILE A 20 -3.31 12.37 7.98
C ILE A 20 -3.97 11.03 8.30
N GLY A 21 -5.23 10.86 7.88
CA GLY A 21 -5.86 9.55 7.84
C GLY A 21 -5.30 8.78 6.66
N THR A 22 -4.19 8.04 6.84
CA THR A 22 -3.66 7.18 5.78
C THR A 22 -4.23 5.78 5.93
N THR A 23 -5.00 5.36 4.93
CA THR A 23 -5.25 3.95 4.69
C THR A 23 -3.94 3.26 4.34
N ARG A 24 -3.58 2.20 5.06
CA ARG A 24 -2.34 1.45 4.83
C ARG A 24 -2.62 -0.02 4.56
N LEU A 25 -1.83 -0.59 3.68
CA LEU A 25 -1.75 -2.03 3.41
C LEU A 25 -0.38 -2.52 3.84
N ARG A 26 -0.34 -3.58 4.65
CA ARG A 26 0.90 -4.24 5.08
C ARG A 26 0.91 -5.65 4.58
N GLY A 27 2.08 -6.12 4.13
CA GLY A 27 2.15 -7.44 3.55
C GLY A 27 3.49 -7.74 2.89
N TYR A 28 3.47 -8.76 2.05
CA TYR A 28 4.67 -9.35 1.47
C TYR A 28 4.59 -9.39 -0.04
N ILE A 29 5.76 -9.29 -0.68
CA ILE A 29 5.92 -9.56 -2.11
C ILE A 29 6.01 -11.07 -2.30
N THR A 30 5.00 -11.68 -2.88
CA THR A 30 4.97 -13.14 -3.12
C THR A 30 5.58 -13.52 -4.46
N LEU A 31 5.45 -12.65 -5.47
CA LEU A 31 6.06 -12.79 -6.79
C LEU A 31 6.47 -11.41 -7.31
N GLU A 32 7.48 -11.36 -8.16
CA GLU A 32 7.93 -10.14 -8.81
C GLU A 32 8.23 -10.38 -10.28
N THR A 33 7.77 -9.46 -11.13
CA THR A 33 8.11 -9.40 -12.54
C THR A 33 8.87 -8.10 -12.81
N GLU A 34 9.32 -7.90 -14.05
CA GLU A 34 9.91 -6.64 -14.46
C GLU A 34 8.97 -5.44 -14.21
N LYS A 35 7.65 -5.60 -14.40
CA LYS A 35 6.68 -4.49 -14.44
C LYS A 35 5.74 -4.40 -13.24
N ALA A 36 5.60 -5.46 -12.47
CA ALA A 36 4.64 -5.54 -11.37
C ALA A 36 5.13 -6.45 -10.23
N ILE A 37 4.57 -6.24 -9.04
CA ILE A 37 4.71 -7.12 -7.90
C ILE A 37 3.36 -7.77 -7.60
N GLN A 38 3.37 -9.02 -7.12
CA GLN A 38 2.22 -9.62 -6.48
C GLN A 38 2.33 -9.38 -4.98
N PHE A 39 1.35 -8.67 -4.44
CA PHE A 39 1.26 -8.31 -3.04
C PHE A 39 0.25 -9.21 -2.33
N ARG A 40 0.62 -9.79 -1.19
CA ARG A 40 -0.28 -10.49 -0.28
C ARG A 40 -0.32 -9.74 1.06
N PRO A 41 -1.51 -9.37 1.57
CA PRO A 41 -1.60 -8.64 2.82
C PRO A 41 -1.32 -9.58 4.00
N GLU A 42 -0.83 -9.03 5.11
CA GLU A 42 -0.51 -9.82 6.31
C GLU A 42 -1.75 -10.47 6.95
N ASN A 43 -2.90 -9.83 6.79
CA ASN A 43 -4.20 -10.21 7.34
C ASN A 43 -5.09 -10.98 6.35
N GLY A 44 -4.54 -11.48 5.23
CA GLY A 44 -5.37 -12.11 4.19
C GLY A 44 -4.67 -13.14 3.30
N GLN A 45 -5.49 -13.96 2.63
CA GLN A 45 -5.02 -14.97 1.67
C GLN A 45 -5.04 -14.50 0.21
N HIS A 46 -5.77 -13.43 -0.07
CA HIS A 46 -5.89 -12.88 -1.42
C HIS A 46 -4.60 -12.19 -1.85
N THR A 47 -4.38 -12.11 -3.15
CA THR A 47 -3.26 -11.37 -3.72
C THR A 47 -3.73 -10.30 -4.69
N LEU A 48 -2.90 -9.28 -4.87
CA LEU A 48 -3.12 -8.20 -5.81
C LEU A 48 -1.84 -7.93 -6.63
N TRP A 49 -1.98 -7.88 -7.95
CA TRP A 49 -0.90 -7.43 -8.82
C TRP A 49 -0.88 -5.91 -8.85
N ILE A 50 0.25 -5.33 -8.42
CA ILE A 50 0.45 -3.88 -8.38
C ILE A 50 1.55 -3.53 -9.39
N PRO A 51 1.25 -2.71 -10.42
CA PRO A 51 2.27 -2.21 -11.31
C PRO A 51 3.33 -1.41 -10.54
N LYS A 52 4.61 -1.65 -10.80
CA LYS A 52 5.70 -0.91 -10.14
C LYS A 52 5.60 0.60 -10.37
N ARG A 53 5.10 1.02 -11.55
CA ARG A 53 4.82 2.44 -11.86
C ARG A 53 3.75 3.08 -10.98
N ALA A 54 2.93 2.29 -10.30
CA ALA A 54 1.94 2.75 -9.34
C ALA A 54 2.53 2.92 -7.93
N LEU A 55 3.76 2.45 -7.69
CA LEU A 55 4.42 2.51 -6.38
C LEU A 55 5.53 3.55 -6.41
N ARG A 56 5.42 4.57 -5.55
CA ARG A 56 6.48 5.57 -5.32
C ARG A 56 7.04 5.38 -3.93
N LYS A 57 8.35 5.23 -3.78
CA LYS A 57 8.97 5.06 -2.45
C LYS A 57 8.62 6.27 -1.56
N ALA A 58 8.19 6.02 -0.33
CA ALA A 58 7.92 7.06 0.64
C ALA A 58 9.25 7.51 1.28
N GLU A 59 9.53 8.82 1.25
CA GLU A 59 10.77 9.38 1.80
C GLU A 59 10.88 9.16 3.31
N GLY A 60 12.11 8.96 3.81
CA GLY A 60 12.36 8.79 5.24
C GLY A 60 11.85 7.49 5.86
N THR A 61 11.31 6.55 5.07
CA THR A 61 10.75 5.29 5.57
C THR A 61 11.51 4.06 5.06
N TYR A 62 11.51 3.00 5.87
CA TYR A 62 11.97 1.69 5.44
C TYR A 62 10.84 0.94 4.74
N CYS A 63 11.10 0.42 3.54
CA CYS A 63 10.20 -0.43 2.75
C CYS A 63 8.74 0.06 2.60
N SER A 64 8.51 1.38 2.60
CA SER A 64 7.17 1.94 2.42
C SER A 64 7.00 2.68 1.09
N TYR A 65 5.80 2.58 0.51
CA TYR A 65 5.48 3.10 -0.83
C TYR A 65 4.13 3.82 -0.83
N ASN A 66 4.02 4.93 -1.54
CA ASN A 66 2.76 5.59 -1.87
C ASN A 66 2.19 4.96 -3.15
N LEU A 67 0.91 4.60 -3.10
CA LEU A 67 0.16 4.10 -4.23
C LEU A 67 -0.37 5.26 -5.09
N ALA A 68 -0.26 5.14 -6.41
CA ALA A 68 -0.72 6.16 -7.32
C ALA A 68 -2.26 6.27 -7.31
N GLN A 69 -2.77 7.50 -7.33
CA GLN A 69 -4.21 7.85 -7.26
C GLN A 69 -5.06 7.37 -8.44
N TRP A 70 -4.48 6.73 -9.46
CA TRP A 70 -5.28 6.13 -10.55
C TRP A 70 -5.46 4.62 -10.36
N PHE A 71 -4.66 4.00 -9.48
CA PHE A 71 -4.73 2.57 -9.20
C PHE A 71 -5.68 2.32 -8.03
N GLY A 72 -6.43 1.22 -8.06
CA GLY A 72 -7.25 0.84 -6.91
C GLY A 72 -8.63 1.49 -6.83
N HIS A 73 -9.10 2.19 -7.86
CA HIS A 73 -10.38 2.90 -7.83
C HIS A 73 -11.56 2.12 -8.43
N LYS A 74 -11.33 0.92 -8.97
CA LYS A 74 -12.34 0.13 -9.69
C LYS A 74 -12.11 -1.35 -9.46
N GLY A 75 -13.16 -2.15 -9.63
CA GLY A 75 -13.08 -3.60 -9.72
C GLY A 75 -12.48 -4.27 -8.48
N TYR A 76 -11.67 -5.29 -8.72
CA TYR A 76 -11.08 -6.13 -7.68
C TYR A 76 -10.07 -5.36 -6.83
N GLU A 77 -9.32 -4.42 -7.42
CA GLU A 77 -8.33 -3.62 -6.72
C GLU A 77 -8.99 -2.75 -5.65
N ALA A 78 -10.12 -2.12 -5.98
CA ALA A 78 -10.88 -1.31 -5.02
C ALA A 78 -11.40 -2.17 -3.86
N TRP A 79 -12.03 -3.31 -4.16
CA TRP A 79 -12.48 -4.26 -3.14
C TRP A 79 -11.32 -4.75 -2.26
N PHE A 80 -10.19 -5.10 -2.88
CA PHE A 80 -9.03 -5.62 -2.16
C PHE A 80 -8.46 -4.60 -1.19
N ILE A 81 -8.32 -3.34 -1.64
CA ILE A 81 -7.85 -2.24 -0.81
C ILE A 81 -8.83 -2.03 0.35
N ASP A 82 -10.12 -1.90 0.07
CA ASP A 82 -11.15 -1.70 1.10
C ASP A 82 -11.17 -2.84 2.13
N ARG A 83 -10.99 -4.09 1.66
CA ARG A 83 -11.07 -5.28 2.51
C ARG A 83 -9.89 -5.44 3.46
N TYR A 84 -8.68 -5.14 3.01
CA TYR A 84 -7.44 -5.47 3.73
C TYR A 84 -6.70 -4.28 4.29
N SER A 85 -7.10 -3.07 3.91
CA SER A 85 -6.46 -1.89 4.43
C SER A 85 -6.91 -1.58 5.85
N ASP A 86 -5.95 -1.16 6.66
CA ASP A 86 -6.22 -0.66 7.99
C ASP A 86 -6.14 0.86 7.99
N VAL A 87 -7.01 1.49 8.77
CA VAL A 87 -6.90 2.91 9.09
C VAL A 87 -5.92 3.04 10.25
N SER A 88 -4.76 3.64 10.02
CA SER A 88 -3.87 4.03 11.11
C SER A 88 -3.94 5.54 11.35
N VAL A 89 -4.27 5.94 12.57
CA VAL A 89 -4.05 7.30 13.04
C VAL A 89 -2.58 7.40 13.43
N ILE A 90 -1.77 8.10 12.64
CA ILE A 90 -0.46 8.53 13.13
C ILE A 90 -0.74 9.69 14.09
N GLY A 91 -0.68 9.41 15.40
CA GLY A 91 -0.79 10.44 16.41
C GLY A 91 0.33 11.45 16.19
N ALA A 92 -0.03 12.73 16.04
CA ALA A 92 0.92 13.81 16.18
C ALA A 92 1.38 13.80 17.64
N SER A 93 2.54 13.22 17.92
CA SER A 93 3.23 13.45 19.19
C SER A 93 3.43 14.96 19.30
N ARG A 94 2.71 15.59 20.24
CA ARG A 94 3.01 16.93 20.73
C ARG A 94 4.28 16.92 21.56
#